data_AF-A0A3N4I4J0-F1
#
_entry.id   AF-A0A3N4I4J0-F1
#
_cell.length_a   1.000
_cell.length_b   1.000
_cell.length_c   1.000
_cell.angle_alpha   90.00
_cell.angle_beta   90.00
_cell.angle_gamma   90.00
#
_symmetry.space_group_name_H-M   'P 1'
#
loop_
_entity.id
_entity.type
_entity.pdbx_description
1 polymer ?
#
loop_
_entity_poly.entity_id
_entity_poly.type
_entity_poly.pdbx_seq_one_letter_code
_entity_poly.pdbx_strand_id
1 'polypeptide(L)'
;MVGSDAPEVVGPAPPAWMSELRSKKPEDVMDALNRVPLFMKTLDNSDGNGGDNVELEALKALAYEGNPTEIATNFKEQGNDCYRERRYKDAIVFYTKALGARSDDSKLEEACFANRGMCNILLKNYRRAINDCTSALVINNKNVKAWFRCAKAYFMLNKLDESKECIKLGLTVDVDNKPLKDLAEEIRKKEEAIAKRQREEQEREELEKKKKDTLQLALKARQVNISHSVKAPDTQDAEIQLEDPLNPASILSYPLLFMYPINAQSDFVKAARETSTLKEQLELVLEEPPHWDVGHEYTPSGVVVYVETRAGGLAKAGLKAPFHKLVKEGNIELLDGIIRLLVVPKSKSTLFVEEWKRRKANMARS
;
A
#
# COMPACT_ATOMS: atom_id res chain seq x y z
N MET A 1 -15.48 73.33 45.34
CA MET A 1 -14.18 72.83 44.85
C MET A 1 -14.08 71.39 45.33
N VAL A 2 -14.35 70.43 44.45
CA VAL A 2 -14.37 69.01 44.81
C VAL A 2 -12.94 68.49 44.67
N GLY A 3 -12.27 68.29 45.80
CA GLY A 3 -10.96 67.63 45.85
C GLY A 3 -11.15 66.12 45.66
N SER A 4 -10.57 65.58 44.59
CA SER A 4 -10.52 64.16 44.31
C SER A 4 -9.26 63.56 44.95
N ASP A 5 -9.33 63.18 46.22
CA ASP A 5 -8.28 62.38 46.85
C ASP A 5 -8.55 60.89 46.55
N ALA A 6 -7.84 60.36 45.56
CA ALA A 6 -7.70 58.93 45.39
C ALA A 6 -6.70 58.41 46.44
N PRO A 7 -6.99 57.30 47.14
CA PRO A 7 -6.10 56.77 48.16
C PRO A 7 -4.77 56.30 47.53
N GLU A 8 -3.65 56.78 48.05
CA GLU A 8 -2.32 56.27 47.72
C GLU A 8 -2.21 54.80 48.14
N VAL A 9 -2.26 53.90 47.17
CA VAL A 9 -1.97 52.49 47.37
C VAL A 9 -0.46 52.36 47.56
N VAL A 10 0.00 52.28 48.82
CA VAL A 10 1.40 52.05 49.17
C VAL A 10 1.75 50.58 48.92
N GLY A 11 1.93 50.23 47.65
CA GLY A 11 2.60 49.01 47.21
C GLY A 11 4.10 49.24 47.01
N PRO A 12 4.91 48.18 46.86
CA PRO A 12 6.30 48.33 46.44
C PRO A 12 6.37 49.14 45.15
N ALA A 13 7.32 50.08 45.08
CA ALA A 13 7.49 50.92 43.90
C ALA A 13 7.65 50.04 42.66
N PRO A 14 6.89 50.30 41.57
CA PRO A 14 7.01 49.49 40.37
C PRO A 14 8.46 49.56 39.84
N PRO A 15 8.98 48.46 39.25
CA PRO A 15 10.32 48.41 38.68
C PRO A 15 10.64 49.62 37.79
N ALA A 16 11.89 50.07 37.80
CA ALA A 16 12.32 51.30 37.13
C ALA A 16 11.86 51.39 35.66
N TRP A 17 11.89 50.27 34.92
CA TRP A 17 11.42 50.20 33.53
C TRP A 17 9.92 50.48 33.35
N MET A 18 9.07 50.17 34.35
CA MET A 18 7.64 50.49 34.28
C MET A 18 7.36 52.00 34.36
N SER A 19 8.30 52.77 34.90
CA SER A 19 8.19 54.23 34.95
C SER A 19 8.23 54.86 33.56
N GLU A 20 8.95 54.24 32.62
CA GLU A 20 9.07 54.65 31.22
C GLU A 20 7.84 54.31 30.36
N LEU A 21 6.96 53.44 30.88
CA LEU A 21 5.74 53.03 30.20
C LEU A 21 4.55 53.96 30.47
N ARG A 22 4.64 54.84 31.48
CA ARG A 22 3.55 55.75 31.88
C ARG A 22 3.20 56.82 30.83
N SER A 23 4.10 57.12 29.90
CA SER A 23 3.93 58.13 28.85
C SER A 23 3.68 57.56 27.46
N LYS A 24 3.64 56.22 27.32
CA LYS A 24 3.48 55.54 26.01
C LYS A 24 2.02 55.18 25.72
N LYS A 25 1.70 54.93 24.45
CA LYS A 25 0.35 54.48 24.06
C LYS A 25 0.08 53.07 24.58
N PRO A 26 -1.19 52.68 24.82
CA PRO A 26 -1.53 51.34 25.34
C PRO A 26 -0.97 50.17 24.53
N GLU A 27 -0.88 50.32 23.20
CA GLU A 27 -0.31 49.33 22.29
C GLU A 27 1.19 49.14 22.53
N ASP A 28 1.95 50.24 22.62
CA ASP A 28 3.39 50.23 22.92
C ASP A 28 3.70 49.65 24.32
N VAL A 29 2.79 49.87 25.29
CA VAL A 29 2.90 49.30 26.63
C VAL A 29 2.70 47.79 26.60
N MET A 30 1.72 47.30 25.84
CA MET A 30 1.50 45.86 25.68
C MET A 30 2.67 45.17 24.97
N ASP A 31 3.24 45.80 23.95
CA ASP A 31 4.42 45.28 23.26
C ASP A 31 5.65 45.24 24.17
N ALA A 32 5.85 46.27 24.99
CA ALA A 32 6.93 46.27 25.98
C ALA A 32 6.72 45.22 27.09
N LEU A 33 5.48 45.05 27.58
CA LEU A 33 5.14 44.01 28.55
C LEU A 33 5.34 42.60 27.97
N ASN A 34 4.98 42.38 26.71
CA ASN A 34 5.17 41.10 26.05
C ASN A 34 6.65 40.71 25.88
N ARG A 35 7.59 41.65 26.03
CA ARG A 35 9.04 41.39 26.05
C ARG A 35 9.58 40.99 27.43
N VAL A 36 8.86 41.31 28.50
CA VAL A 36 9.27 40.93 29.86
C VAL A 36 8.88 39.46 30.08
N PRO A 37 9.82 38.57 30.46
CA PRO A 37 9.53 37.13 30.56
C PRO A 37 8.32 36.76 31.41
N LEU A 38 8.03 37.55 32.45
CA LEU A 38 6.88 37.34 33.34
C LEU A 38 5.51 37.58 32.68
N PHE A 39 5.45 38.45 31.66
CA PHE A 39 4.20 38.84 30.98
C PHE A 39 4.16 38.44 29.49
N MET A 40 5.20 37.72 29.05
CA MET A 40 5.38 37.27 27.68
C MET A 40 4.32 36.21 27.30
N LYS A 41 3.55 36.48 26.26
CA LYS A 41 2.54 35.56 25.68
C LYS A 41 3.15 34.62 24.64
N THR A 42 4.24 35.04 24.01
CA THR A 42 4.96 34.32 22.95
C THR A 42 6.45 34.52 23.12
N LEU A 43 7.25 33.45 23.03
CA LEU A 43 8.71 33.53 23.17
C LEU A 43 9.33 34.44 22.10
N ASP A 44 9.82 35.60 22.52
CA ASP A 44 10.62 36.53 21.71
C ASP A 44 12.02 36.63 22.32
N ASN A 45 13.03 36.17 21.57
CA ASN A 45 14.42 36.23 22.04
C ASN A 45 15.05 37.61 21.81
N SER A 46 14.36 38.54 21.15
CA SER A 46 14.89 39.88 20.91
C SER A 46 14.48 40.87 22.02
N ASP A 47 15.33 41.86 22.26
CA ASP A 47 14.98 43.07 23.03
C ASP A 47 14.08 44.04 22.24
N GLY A 48 13.78 43.70 20.98
CA GLY A 48 13.05 44.49 20.00
C GLY A 48 13.83 45.67 19.40
N ASN A 49 15.13 45.73 19.64
CA ASN A 49 16.10 46.63 19.01
C ASN A 49 17.18 45.87 18.21
N GLY A 50 16.95 44.56 17.99
CA GLY A 50 17.86 43.67 17.26
C GLY A 50 18.95 43.02 18.14
N GLY A 51 18.91 43.22 19.46
CA GLY A 51 19.75 42.53 20.45
C GLY A 51 19.01 41.39 21.14
N ASP A 52 19.72 40.62 21.96
CA ASP A 52 19.16 39.50 22.73
C ASP A 52 18.43 40.00 23.99
N ASN A 53 17.30 39.38 24.32
CA ASN A 53 16.55 39.64 25.54
C ASN A 53 17.31 39.12 26.77
N VAL A 54 18.07 40.00 27.42
CA VAL A 54 18.96 39.67 28.54
C VAL A 54 18.19 39.08 29.73
N GLU A 55 16.99 39.58 30.02
CA GLU A 55 16.15 39.07 31.11
C GLU A 55 15.66 37.64 30.84
N LEU A 56 15.29 37.35 29.58
CA LEU A 56 14.90 36.00 29.17
C LEU A 56 16.09 35.03 29.23
N GLU A 57 17.27 35.46 28.80
CA GLU A 57 18.49 34.65 28.89
C GLU A 57 18.92 34.41 30.34
N ALA A 58 18.81 35.41 31.21
CA ALA A 58 19.05 35.26 32.64
C ALA A 58 18.07 34.24 33.26
N LEU A 59 16.78 34.30 32.91
CA LEU A 59 15.79 33.32 33.38
C LEU A 59 16.06 31.90 32.85
N LYS A 60 16.51 31.77 31.60
CA LYS A 60 16.94 30.48 31.04
C LYS A 60 18.17 29.94 31.76
N ALA A 61 19.12 30.81 32.15
CA ALA A 61 20.30 30.43 32.90
C ALA A 61 19.98 29.93 34.32
N LEU A 62 18.97 30.53 34.99
CA LEU A 62 18.48 30.05 36.30
C LEU A 62 18.02 28.59 36.26
N ALA A 63 17.51 28.10 35.11
CA ALA A 63 17.12 26.70 34.97
C ALA A 63 18.31 25.71 35.00
N TYR A 64 19.53 26.20 34.87
CA TYR A 64 20.78 25.45 34.96
C TYR A 64 21.63 25.83 36.19
N GLU A 65 21.05 26.57 37.13
CA GLU A 65 21.70 26.90 38.39
C GLU A 65 21.47 25.78 39.42
N GLY A 66 22.55 25.31 40.05
CA GLY A 66 22.50 24.24 41.05
C GLY A 66 23.44 23.07 40.75
N ASN A 67 23.31 21.98 41.51
CA ASN A 67 24.10 20.79 41.23
C ASN A 67 23.54 20.02 40.01
N PRO A 68 24.38 19.28 39.25
CA PRO A 68 23.92 18.55 38.06
C PRO A 68 22.73 17.61 38.29
N THR A 69 22.62 17.00 39.47
CA THR A 69 21.54 16.08 39.85
C THR A 69 20.21 16.81 40.10
N GLU A 70 20.25 17.98 40.73
CA GLU A 70 19.09 18.86 40.94
C GLU A 70 18.56 19.38 39.61
N ILE A 71 19.46 19.87 38.75
CA ILE A 71 19.13 20.33 37.40
C ILE A 71 18.48 19.20 36.59
N ALA A 72 19.09 18.01 36.60
CA ALA A 72 18.54 16.84 35.92
C ALA A 72 17.16 16.42 36.49
N THR A 73 16.99 16.50 37.80
CA THR A 73 15.74 16.16 38.49
C THR A 73 14.62 17.13 38.09
N ASN A 74 14.91 18.43 38.10
CA ASN A 74 13.97 19.47 37.71
C ASN A 74 13.50 19.27 36.26
N PHE A 75 14.43 19.08 35.31
CA PHE A 75 14.06 18.82 33.92
C PHE A 75 13.29 17.51 33.73
N LYS A 76 13.61 16.45 34.49
CA LYS A 76 12.84 15.20 34.49
C LYS A 76 11.41 15.44 34.96
N GLU A 77 11.20 16.25 35.99
CA GLU A 77 9.87 16.59 36.51
C GLU A 77 9.06 17.39 35.49
N GLN A 78 9.64 18.42 34.87
CA GLN A 78 9.02 19.15 33.76
C GLN A 78 8.65 18.22 32.59
N GLY A 79 9.52 17.25 32.28
CA GLY A 79 9.24 16.21 31.29
C GLY A 79 8.07 15.32 31.68
N ASN A 80 7.95 14.96 32.95
CA ASN A 80 6.82 14.18 33.48
C ASN A 80 5.51 14.99 33.40
N ASP A 81 5.55 16.29 33.69
CA ASP A 81 4.40 17.19 33.58
C ASP A 81 3.91 17.27 32.14
N CYS A 82 4.82 17.54 31.19
CA CYS A 82 4.52 17.54 29.77
C CYS A 82 3.96 16.19 29.30
N TYR A 83 4.48 15.08 29.82
CA TYR A 83 3.96 13.75 29.51
C TYR A 83 2.52 13.55 29.99
N ARG A 84 2.19 14.02 31.21
CA ARG A 84 0.83 13.99 31.76
C ARG A 84 -0.13 14.85 30.94
N GLU A 85 0.34 15.98 30.42
CA GLU A 85 -0.39 16.86 29.48
C GLU A 85 -0.45 16.32 28.04
N ARG A 86 0.10 15.13 27.76
CA ARG A 86 0.20 14.53 26.42
C ARG A 86 1.03 15.34 25.41
N ARG A 87 1.84 16.29 25.89
CA ARG A 87 2.80 17.08 25.10
C ARG A 87 4.11 16.30 24.93
N TYR A 88 4.04 15.21 24.18
CA TYR A 88 5.16 14.25 24.09
C TYR A 88 6.42 14.82 23.42
N LYS A 89 6.27 15.76 22.48
CA LYS A 89 7.42 16.43 21.85
C LYS A 89 8.19 17.27 22.86
N ASP A 90 7.48 18.05 23.67
CA ASP A 90 8.06 18.91 24.71
C ASP A 90 8.69 18.04 25.82
N ALA A 91 8.00 16.97 26.22
CA ALA A 91 8.52 16.00 27.18
C ALA A 91 9.88 15.42 26.74
N ILE A 92 10.04 15.08 25.44
CA ILE A 92 11.31 14.59 24.89
C ILE A 92 12.42 15.63 25.02
N VAL A 93 12.11 16.92 24.79
CA VAL A 93 13.08 18.02 24.94
C VAL A 93 13.55 18.09 26.38
N PHE A 94 12.63 18.08 27.35
CA PHE A 94 12.97 18.14 28.77
C PHE A 94 13.74 16.91 29.26
N TYR A 95 13.35 15.69 28.89
CA TYR A 95 14.17 14.51 29.22
C TYR A 95 15.56 14.55 28.57
N THR A 96 15.68 15.12 27.37
CA THR A 96 16.97 15.28 26.71
C THR A 96 17.84 16.31 27.43
N LYS A 97 17.26 17.42 27.92
CA LYS A 97 17.95 18.38 28.79
C LYS A 97 18.39 17.73 30.11
N ALA A 98 17.52 16.92 30.73
CA ALA A 98 17.86 16.17 31.94
C ALA A 98 19.07 15.24 31.75
N LEU A 99 19.10 14.48 30.64
CA LEU A 99 20.24 13.63 30.27
C LEU A 99 21.50 14.47 29.94
N GLY A 100 21.31 15.67 29.39
CA GLY A 100 22.40 16.60 29.07
C GLY A 100 23.06 17.23 30.29
N ALA A 101 22.39 17.27 31.43
CA ALA A 101 22.95 17.78 32.70
C ALA A 101 24.04 16.87 33.27
N ARG A 102 24.18 15.62 32.80
CA ARG A 102 25.22 14.64 33.20
C ARG A 102 25.32 14.47 34.72
N SER A 103 24.18 14.21 35.38
CA SER A 103 24.16 13.80 36.78
C SER A 103 24.82 12.43 36.96
N ASP A 104 25.54 12.21 38.07
CA ASP A 104 26.09 10.90 38.43
C ASP A 104 25.03 9.90 38.94
N ASP A 105 23.75 10.28 38.99
CA ASP A 105 22.64 9.42 39.40
C ASP A 105 22.14 8.53 38.24
N SER A 106 22.64 7.29 38.21
CA SER A 106 22.25 6.30 37.21
C SER A 106 20.75 5.97 37.23
N LYS A 107 20.05 6.06 38.37
CA LYS A 107 18.61 5.79 38.43
C LYS A 107 17.80 6.89 37.75
N LEU A 108 18.26 8.14 37.90
CA LEU A 108 17.67 9.29 37.22
C LEU A 108 17.86 9.16 35.71
N GLU A 109 19.07 8.83 35.28
CA GLU A 109 19.42 8.64 33.88
C GLU A 109 18.58 7.52 33.25
N GLU A 110 18.48 6.36 33.92
CA GLU A 110 17.63 5.23 33.54
C GLU A 110 16.16 5.68 33.35
N ALA A 111 15.62 6.41 34.32
CA ALA A 111 14.24 6.89 34.27
C ALA A 111 14.00 7.86 33.10
N CYS A 112 14.95 8.76 32.82
CA CYS A 112 14.87 9.71 31.72
C CYS A 112 14.90 9.00 30.37
N PHE A 113 15.82 8.05 30.16
CA PHE A 113 15.84 7.22 28.96
C PHE A 113 14.55 6.43 28.79
N ALA A 114 14.09 5.73 29.82
CA ALA A 114 12.88 4.94 29.76
C ALA A 114 11.64 5.80 29.42
N ASN A 115 11.50 6.97 30.03
CA ASN A 115 10.37 7.87 29.80
C ASN A 115 10.43 8.56 28.42
N ARG A 116 11.63 8.96 27.98
CA ARG A 116 11.83 9.48 26.61
C ARG A 116 11.51 8.41 25.56
N GLY A 117 11.91 7.17 25.81
CA GLY A 117 11.55 6.01 24.97
C GLY A 117 10.04 5.84 24.84
N MET A 118 9.29 5.96 25.93
CA MET A 118 7.82 5.91 25.90
C MET A 118 7.22 7.06 25.07
N CYS A 119 7.72 8.28 25.21
CA CYS A 119 7.29 9.41 24.38
C CYS A 119 7.53 9.13 22.89
N ASN A 120 8.69 8.57 22.56
CA ASN A 120 9.02 8.17 21.19
C ASN A 120 8.08 7.08 20.66
N ILE A 121 7.66 6.10 21.47
CA ILE A 121 6.64 5.11 21.07
C ILE A 121 5.30 5.80 20.75
N LEU A 122 4.85 6.71 21.60
CA LEU A 122 3.58 7.43 21.41
C LEU A 122 3.60 8.33 20.16
N LEU A 123 4.77 8.87 19.83
CA LEU A 123 5.00 9.62 18.59
C LEU A 123 5.32 8.73 17.38
N LYS A 124 5.25 7.40 17.51
CA LYS A 124 5.57 6.42 16.47
C LYS A 124 7.02 6.46 15.97
N ASN A 125 7.93 7.04 16.74
CA ASN A 125 9.38 7.05 16.50
C ASN A 125 10.04 5.76 17.03
N TYR A 126 9.63 4.60 16.52
CA TYR A 126 9.96 3.31 17.13
C TYR A 126 11.47 3.02 17.21
N ARG A 127 12.26 3.40 16.19
CA ARG A 127 13.73 3.21 16.22
C ARG A 127 14.40 4.04 17.31
N ARG A 128 13.95 5.28 17.53
CA ARG A 128 14.46 6.14 18.61
C ARG A 128 14.05 5.58 19.98
N ALA A 129 12.82 5.09 20.09
CA ALA A 129 12.36 4.41 21.29
C ALA A 129 13.18 3.17 21.64
N ILE A 130 13.58 2.37 20.66
CA ILE A 130 14.46 1.21 20.87
C ILE A 130 15.80 1.67 21.43
N ASN A 131 16.43 2.68 20.83
CA ASN A 131 17.70 3.21 21.34
C ASN A 131 17.59 3.70 22.79
N ASP A 132 16.53 4.46 23.10
CA ASP A 132 16.26 4.94 24.46
C ASP A 132 16.05 3.78 25.45
N CYS A 133 15.28 2.75 25.07
CA CYS A 133 15.05 1.59 25.93
C CYS A 133 16.33 0.78 26.12
N THR A 134 17.14 0.60 25.08
CA THR A 134 18.44 -0.09 25.16
C THR A 134 19.39 0.66 26.09
N SER A 135 19.48 2.00 26.00
CA SER A 135 20.28 2.81 26.94
C SER A 135 19.82 2.63 28.38
N ALA A 136 18.49 2.62 28.64
CA ALA A 136 17.96 2.35 29.98
C ALA A 136 18.32 0.93 30.47
N LEU A 137 18.29 -0.07 29.59
CA LEU A 137 18.58 -1.47 29.91
C LEU A 137 20.09 -1.74 30.12
N VAL A 138 20.96 -0.96 29.49
CA VAL A 138 22.41 -0.99 29.76
C VAL A 138 22.69 -0.51 31.18
N ILE A 139 21.96 0.51 31.66
CA ILE A 139 22.06 1.00 33.04
C ILE A 139 21.45 0.01 34.03
N ASN A 140 20.23 -0.46 33.74
CA ASN A 140 19.49 -1.38 34.59
C ASN A 140 18.74 -2.43 33.76
N ASN A 141 19.34 -3.60 33.63
CA ASN A 141 18.75 -4.74 32.91
C ASN A 141 17.52 -5.35 33.61
N LYS A 142 17.21 -4.95 34.85
CA LYS A 142 16.03 -5.39 35.61
C LYS A 142 14.83 -4.45 35.42
N ASN A 143 14.92 -3.45 34.55
CA ASN A 143 13.79 -2.57 34.27
C ASN A 143 12.79 -3.23 33.31
N VAL A 144 11.77 -3.88 33.89
CA VAL A 144 10.69 -4.54 33.14
C VAL A 144 9.93 -3.58 32.23
N LYS A 145 9.76 -2.31 32.62
CA LYS A 145 9.07 -1.30 31.79
C LYS A 145 9.88 -0.98 30.53
N ALA A 146 11.20 -0.93 30.63
CA ALA A 146 12.08 -0.72 29.47
C ALA A 146 12.06 -1.92 28.52
N TRP A 147 12.06 -3.16 29.04
CA TRP A 147 11.87 -4.38 28.24
C TRP A 147 10.54 -4.38 27.49
N PHE A 148 9.43 -4.09 28.18
CA PHE A 148 8.11 -4.00 27.55
C PHE A 148 8.05 -2.92 26.46
N ARG A 149 8.59 -1.73 26.73
CA ARG A 149 8.63 -0.63 25.75
C ARG A 149 9.48 -1.00 24.53
N CYS A 150 10.63 -1.65 24.73
CA CYS A 150 11.50 -2.14 23.65
C CYS A 150 10.78 -3.17 22.78
N ALA A 151 10.17 -4.19 23.40
CA ALA A 151 9.37 -5.21 22.72
C ALA A 151 8.24 -4.56 21.91
N LYS A 152 7.47 -3.65 22.53
CA LYS A 152 6.40 -2.93 21.84
C LYS A 152 6.91 -2.15 20.63
N ALA A 153 8.06 -1.49 20.73
CA ALA A 153 8.65 -0.78 19.60
C ALA A 153 9.07 -1.72 18.45
N TYR A 154 9.65 -2.89 18.76
CA TYR A 154 9.96 -3.92 17.76
C TYR A 154 8.69 -4.50 17.10
N PHE A 155 7.66 -4.79 17.90
CA PHE A 155 6.36 -5.25 17.41
C PHE A 155 5.75 -4.26 16.41
N MET A 156 5.78 -2.96 16.71
CA MET A 156 5.28 -1.92 15.82
C MET A 156 6.10 -1.77 14.52
N LEU A 157 7.36 -2.22 14.50
CA LEU A 157 8.20 -2.31 13.31
C LEU A 157 8.06 -3.65 12.56
N ASN A 158 7.12 -4.51 12.97
CA ASN A 158 6.93 -5.85 12.43
C ASN A 158 8.16 -6.77 12.57
N LYS A 159 9.03 -6.47 13.54
CA LYS A 159 10.21 -7.24 13.93
C LYS A 159 9.83 -8.19 15.07
N LEU A 160 9.11 -9.26 14.71
CA LEU A 160 8.45 -10.13 15.69
C LEU A 160 9.45 -10.95 16.52
N ASP A 161 10.53 -11.42 15.90
CA ASP A 161 11.56 -12.20 16.60
C ASP A 161 12.33 -11.37 17.63
N GLU A 162 12.76 -10.16 17.27
CA GLU A 162 13.41 -9.25 18.23
C GLU A 162 12.46 -8.83 19.35
N SER A 163 11.17 -8.66 19.03
CA SER A 163 10.14 -8.39 20.04
C SER A 163 9.99 -9.55 21.03
N LYS A 164 9.95 -10.81 20.54
CA LYS A 164 9.87 -12.01 21.39
C LYS A 164 11.08 -12.14 22.31
N GLU A 165 12.28 -11.87 21.81
CA GLU A 165 13.48 -11.92 22.65
C GLU A 165 13.43 -10.88 23.77
N CYS A 166 13.00 -9.65 23.47
CA CYS A 166 12.77 -8.62 24.51
C CYS A 166 11.72 -9.05 25.54
N ILE A 167 10.65 -9.73 25.11
CA ILE A 167 9.61 -10.23 26.02
C ILE A 167 10.16 -11.34 26.92
N LYS A 168 10.86 -12.30 26.34
CA LYS A 168 11.51 -13.40 27.05
C LYS A 168 12.44 -12.86 28.13
N LEU A 169 13.31 -11.91 27.80
CA LEU A 169 14.21 -11.26 28.75
C LEU A 169 13.47 -10.43 29.80
N GLY A 170 12.37 -9.77 29.44
CA GLY A 170 11.52 -9.07 30.42
C GLY A 170 10.85 -10.03 31.41
N LEU A 171 10.38 -11.18 30.94
CA LEU A 171 9.71 -12.19 31.76
C LEU A 171 10.68 -13.00 32.64
N THR A 172 11.99 -13.04 32.36
CA THR A 172 12.96 -13.59 33.32
C THR A 172 13.13 -12.68 34.54
N VAL A 173 12.84 -11.38 34.40
CA VAL A 173 12.89 -10.41 35.50
C VAL A 173 11.58 -10.40 36.29
N ASP A 174 10.44 -10.36 35.59
CA ASP A 174 9.10 -10.39 36.18
C ASP A 174 8.21 -11.37 35.40
N VAL A 175 8.12 -12.60 35.93
CA VAL A 175 7.40 -13.72 35.32
C VAL A 175 5.90 -13.43 35.22
N ASP A 176 5.35 -12.59 36.09
CA ASP A 176 3.91 -12.29 36.16
C ASP A 176 3.52 -10.96 35.52
N ASN A 177 4.43 -10.39 34.72
CA ASN A 177 4.15 -9.16 34.00
C ASN A 177 3.06 -9.34 32.93
N LYS A 178 1.83 -8.92 33.26
CA LYS A 178 0.67 -9.00 32.36
C LYS A 178 0.90 -8.30 31.00
N PRO A 179 1.42 -7.05 30.92
CA PRO A 179 1.65 -6.40 29.63
C PRO A 179 2.57 -7.18 28.68
N LEU A 180 3.61 -7.82 29.20
CA LEU A 180 4.51 -8.67 28.40
C LEU A 180 3.82 -9.95 27.91
N LYS A 181 3.02 -10.60 28.76
CA LYS A 181 2.22 -11.78 28.38
C LYS A 181 1.18 -11.44 27.32
N ASP A 182 0.47 -10.31 27.47
CA ASP A 182 -0.52 -9.83 26.51
C ASP A 182 0.14 -9.56 25.13
N LEU A 183 1.31 -8.90 25.12
CA LEU A 183 2.06 -8.66 23.88
C LEU A 183 2.58 -9.96 23.23
N ALA A 184 2.99 -10.95 24.02
CA ALA A 184 3.38 -12.26 23.49
C ALA A 184 2.22 -12.96 22.77
N GLU A 185 1.02 -12.88 23.34
CA GLU A 185 -0.18 -13.45 22.75
C GLU A 185 -0.59 -12.71 21.47
N GLU A 186 -0.44 -11.38 21.41
CA GLU A 186 -0.62 -10.60 20.18
C GLU A 186 0.35 -11.02 19.08
N ILE A 187 1.63 -11.27 19.42
CA ILE A 187 2.63 -11.76 18.46
C ILE A 187 2.24 -13.14 17.94
N ARG A 188 1.86 -14.07 18.83
CA ARG A 188 1.44 -15.43 18.45
C ARG A 188 0.29 -15.40 17.44
N LYS A 189 -0.78 -14.65 17.73
CA LYS A 189 -1.93 -14.49 16.81
C LYS A 189 -1.52 -13.93 15.45
N LYS A 190 -0.58 -12.98 15.45
CA LYS A 190 -0.09 -12.36 14.22
C LYS A 190 0.74 -13.34 13.39
N GLU A 191 1.58 -14.15 14.02
CA GLU A 191 2.36 -15.21 13.35
C GLU A 191 1.45 -16.29 12.76
N GLU A 192 0.43 -16.73 13.50
CA GLU A 192 -0.58 -17.68 13.01
C GLU A 192 -1.32 -17.13 11.78
N ALA A 193 -1.70 -15.85 11.79
CA ALA A 193 -2.34 -15.21 10.65
C ALA A 193 -1.41 -15.08 9.42
N ILE A 194 -0.13 -14.77 9.63
CA ILE A 194 0.88 -14.72 8.57
C ILE A 194 1.09 -16.12 7.97
N ALA A 195 1.29 -17.12 8.81
CA ALA A 195 1.51 -18.50 8.38
C ALA A 195 0.29 -19.06 7.62
N LYS A 196 -0.92 -18.77 8.10
CA LYS A 196 -2.16 -19.14 7.40
C LYS A 196 -2.23 -18.51 6.00
N ARG A 197 -1.95 -17.20 5.88
CA ARG A 197 -1.96 -16.52 4.58
C ARG A 197 -0.92 -17.09 3.62
N GLN A 198 0.29 -17.35 4.09
CA GLN A 198 1.36 -17.94 3.29
C GLN A 198 0.97 -19.33 2.78
N ARG A 199 0.34 -20.15 3.62
CA ARG A 199 -0.15 -21.46 3.23
C ARG A 199 -1.24 -21.38 2.18
N GLU A 200 -2.23 -20.50 2.36
CA GLU A 200 -3.31 -20.28 1.38
C GLU A 200 -2.78 -19.77 0.02
N GLU A 201 -1.75 -18.92 0.04
CA GLU A 201 -1.08 -18.43 -1.17
C GLU A 201 -0.32 -19.54 -1.90
N GLN A 202 0.47 -20.34 -1.16
CA GLN A 202 1.17 -21.50 -1.72
C GLN A 202 0.21 -22.53 -2.32
N GLU A 203 -0.87 -22.87 -1.62
CA GLU A 203 -1.89 -23.81 -2.12
C GLU A 203 -2.55 -23.31 -3.41
N ARG A 204 -2.79 -21.99 -3.53
CA ARG A 204 -3.30 -21.37 -4.77
C ARG A 204 -2.29 -21.41 -5.90
N GLU A 205 -1.02 -21.08 -5.64
CA GLU A 205 0.05 -21.14 -6.64
C GLU A 205 0.28 -22.55 -7.16
N GLU A 206 0.28 -23.55 -6.27
CA GLU A 206 0.37 -24.96 -6.65
C GLU A 206 -0.83 -25.41 -7.49
N LEU A 207 -2.03 -24.99 -7.11
CA LEU A 207 -3.24 -25.30 -7.88
C LEU A 207 -3.18 -24.66 -9.27
N GLU A 208 -2.81 -23.40 -9.38
CA GLU A 208 -2.68 -22.70 -10.67
C GLU A 208 -1.59 -23.32 -11.55
N LYS A 209 -0.46 -23.74 -10.95
CA LYS A 209 0.57 -24.50 -11.67
C LYS A 209 0.02 -25.83 -12.20
N LYS A 210 -0.68 -26.60 -11.35
CA LYS A 210 -1.32 -27.87 -11.76
C LYS A 210 -2.33 -27.66 -12.89
N LYS A 211 -3.13 -26.59 -12.86
CA LYS A 211 -4.05 -26.25 -13.94
C LYS A 211 -3.31 -25.95 -15.25
N LYS A 212 -2.24 -25.15 -15.21
CA LYS A 212 -1.43 -24.83 -16.39
C LYS A 212 -0.77 -26.08 -16.98
N ASP A 213 -0.19 -26.92 -16.13
CA ASP A 213 0.45 -28.18 -16.57
C ASP A 213 -0.59 -29.13 -17.20
N THR A 214 -1.77 -29.26 -16.58
CA THR A 214 -2.89 -30.04 -17.10
C THR A 214 -3.37 -29.53 -18.47
N LEU A 215 -3.53 -28.21 -18.60
CA LEU A 215 -3.94 -27.58 -19.86
C LEU A 215 -2.90 -27.81 -20.97
N GLN A 216 -1.61 -27.64 -20.67
CA GLN A 216 -0.53 -27.92 -21.62
C GLN A 216 -0.54 -29.40 -22.07
N LEU A 217 -0.76 -30.33 -21.15
CA LEU A 217 -0.88 -31.75 -21.47
C LEU A 217 -2.08 -32.02 -22.40
N ALA A 218 -3.23 -31.41 -22.10
CA ALA A 218 -4.44 -31.51 -22.91
C ALA A 218 -4.26 -30.97 -24.33
N LEU A 219 -3.61 -29.80 -24.47
CA LEU A 219 -3.29 -29.17 -25.76
C LEU A 219 -2.34 -30.05 -26.58
N LYS A 220 -1.29 -30.60 -25.96
CA LYS A 220 -0.32 -31.48 -26.62
C LYS A 220 -0.96 -32.79 -27.09
N ALA A 221 -1.81 -33.40 -26.26
CA ALA A 221 -2.52 -34.64 -26.62
C ALA A 221 -3.47 -34.44 -27.82
N ARG A 222 -4.08 -33.25 -27.93
CA ARG A 222 -4.97 -32.86 -29.03
C ARG A 222 -4.25 -32.30 -30.26
N GLN A 223 -2.91 -32.20 -30.21
CA GLN A 223 -2.08 -31.62 -31.29
C GLN A 223 -2.49 -30.18 -31.64
N VAL A 224 -2.95 -29.42 -30.64
CA VAL A 224 -3.31 -28.01 -30.82
C VAL A 224 -2.03 -27.19 -30.91
N ASN A 225 -1.89 -26.46 -32.01
CA ASN A 225 -0.78 -25.53 -32.20
C ASN A 225 -1.30 -24.11 -32.01
N ILE A 226 -0.64 -23.34 -31.15
CA ILE A 226 -0.97 -21.94 -30.88
C ILE A 226 0.18 -21.08 -31.40
N SER A 227 -0.13 -20.19 -32.34
CA SER A 227 0.76 -19.14 -32.81
C SER A 227 0.59 -17.91 -31.94
N HIS A 228 1.66 -17.14 -31.73
CA HIS A 228 1.64 -15.91 -30.95
C HIS A 228 1.94 -14.72 -31.85
N SER A 229 1.15 -13.66 -31.73
CA SER A 229 1.40 -12.39 -32.42
C SER A 229 2.37 -11.51 -31.61
N VAL A 230 2.98 -10.52 -32.28
CA VAL A 230 3.89 -9.56 -31.63
C VAL A 230 3.17 -8.73 -30.56
N LYS A 231 1.87 -8.49 -30.77
CA LYS A 231 1.01 -7.79 -29.81
C LYS A 231 -0.33 -8.50 -29.76
N ALA A 232 -0.47 -9.37 -28.75
CA ALA A 232 -1.72 -10.06 -28.50
C ALA A 232 -2.85 -9.04 -28.20
N PRO A 233 -4.06 -9.25 -28.74
CA PRO A 233 -5.22 -8.47 -28.36
C PRO A 233 -5.54 -8.68 -26.87
N ASP A 234 -6.06 -7.65 -26.20
CA ASP A 234 -6.57 -7.79 -24.84
C ASP A 234 -7.88 -8.58 -24.88
N THR A 235 -7.81 -9.87 -24.56
CA THR A 235 -8.94 -10.80 -24.55
C THR A 235 -9.62 -10.90 -23.19
N GLN A 236 -9.24 -10.08 -22.21
CA GLN A 236 -9.74 -10.16 -20.83
C GLN A 236 -9.61 -11.59 -20.26
N ASP A 237 -10.73 -12.25 -19.96
CA ASP A 237 -10.87 -13.57 -19.36
C ASP A 237 -11.06 -14.70 -20.40
N ALA A 238 -10.99 -14.39 -21.69
CA ALA A 238 -11.26 -15.36 -22.74
C ALA A 238 -9.98 -16.08 -23.18
N GLU A 239 -9.69 -17.17 -22.48
CA GLU A 239 -8.57 -18.06 -22.74
C GLU A 239 -9.06 -19.48 -23.06
N ILE A 240 -8.18 -20.29 -23.64
CA ILE A 240 -8.44 -21.71 -23.80
C ILE A 240 -8.43 -22.35 -22.42
N GLN A 241 -9.51 -23.05 -22.08
CA GLN A 241 -9.68 -23.66 -20.77
C GLN A 241 -10.33 -25.04 -20.87
N LEU A 242 -10.06 -25.87 -19.88
CA LEU A 242 -10.72 -27.16 -19.70
C LEU A 242 -11.98 -26.95 -18.85
N GLU A 243 -13.07 -27.67 -19.15
CA GLU A 243 -14.26 -27.69 -18.28
C GLU A 243 -13.93 -28.19 -16.87
N ASP A 244 -13.03 -29.16 -16.77
CA ASP A 244 -12.40 -29.57 -15.52
C ASP A 244 -10.90 -29.25 -15.61
N PRO A 245 -10.43 -28.18 -14.95
CA PRO A 245 -9.04 -27.71 -15.01
C PRO A 245 -7.99 -28.72 -14.52
N LEU A 246 -8.40 -29.77 -13.80
CA LEU A 246 -7.51 -30.79 -13.24
C LEU A 246 -7.57 -32.12 -13.99
N ASN A 247 -8.40 -32.22 -15.03
CA ASN A 247 -8.54 -33.41 -15.84
C ASN A 247 -8.15 -33.12 -17.30
N PRO A 248 -7.01 -33.63 -17.79
CA PRO A 248 -6.55 -33.36 -19.16
C PRO A 248 -7.45 -33.98 -20.25
N ALA A 249 -8.28 -34.97 -19.90
CA ALA A 249 -9.26 -35.58 -20.80
C ALA A 249 -10.59 -34.83 -20.83
N SER A 250 -10.79 -33.83 -19.96
CA SER A 250 -11.97 -32.99 -19.97
C SER A 250 -12.09 -32.19 -21.26
N ILE A 251 -13.32 -31.75 -21.56
CA ILE A 251 -13.64 -31.02 -22.78
C ILE A 251 -12.88 -29.68 -22.77
N LEU A 252 -12.16 -29.44 -23.85
CA LEU A 252 -11.49 -28.17 -24.09
C LEU A 252 -12.49 -27.16 -24.65
N SER A 253 -12.39 -25.90 -24.21
CA SER A 253 -13.17 -24.79 -24.74
C SER A 253 -12.24 -23.75 -25.37
N TYR A 254 -12.65 -23.24 -26.52
CA TYR A 254 -11.90 -22.25 -27.28
C TYR A 254 -12.65 -20.92 -27.35
N PRO A 255 -11.96 -19.79 -27.16
CA PRO A 255 -12.48 -18.49 -27.56
C PRO A 255 -12.61 -18.40 -29.09
N LEU A 256 -13.74 -17.90 -29.58
CA LEU A 256 -14.00 -17.70 -31.00
C LEU A 256 -14.17 -16.22 -31.31
N LEU A 257 -13.50 -15.75 -32.35
CA LEU A 257 -13.69 -14.41 -32.92
C LEU A 257 -14.33 -14.55 -34.30
N PHE A 258 -15.61 -14.21 -34.40
CA PHE A 258 -16.33 -14.10 -35.66
C PHE A 258 -16.05 -12.71 -36.25
N MET A 259 -15.47 -12.67 -37.43
CA MET A 259 -15.14 -11.44 -38.13
C MET A 259 -15.98 -11.35 -39.40
N TYR A 260 -16.60 -10.18 -39.61
CA TYR A 260 -17.41 -9.85 -40.77
C TYR A 260 -16.64 -8.82 -41.63
N PRO A 261 -15.64 -9.25 -42.42
CA PRO A 261 -14.65 -8.36 -43.01
C PRO A 261 -15.23 -7.34 -44.00
N ILE A 262 -16.35 -7.66 -44.66
CA ILE A 262 -17.02 -6.75 -45.61
C ILE A 262 -17.63 -5.56 -44.88
N ASN A 263 -18.15 -5.79 -43.67
CA ASN A 263 -18.86 -4.79 -42.87
C ASN A 263 -17.98 -4.19 -41.76
N ALA A 264 -16.74 -4.68 -41.61
CA ALA A 264 -15.81 -4.32 -40.54
C ALA A 264 -16.41 -4.49 -39.13
N GLN A 265 -17.18 -5.57 -38.93
CA GLN A 265 -17.79 -5.93 -37.65
C GLN A 265 -17.14 -7.21 -37.10
N SER A 266 -17.32 -7.45 -35.80
CA SER A 266 -16.89 -8.69 -35.16
C SER A 266 -17.74 -9.03 -33.95
N ASP A 267 -17.95 -10.33 -33.74
CA ASP A 267 -18.56 -10.91 -32.55
C ASP A 267 -17.58 -11.86 -31.86
N PHE A 268 -17.72 -11.98 -30.55
CA PHE A 268 -16.80 -12.75 -29.73
C PHE A 268 -17.53 -13.73 -28.83
N VAL A 269 -17.18 -15.01 -28.94
CA VAL A 269 -17.68 -16.09 -28.08
C VAL A 269 -16.56 -16.49 -27.12
N LYS A 270 -16.76 -16.23 -25.83
CA LYS A 270 -15.72 -16.47 -24.81
C LYS A 270 -15.27 -17.93 -24.72
N ALA A 271 -16.20 -18.86 -24.85
CA ALA A 271 -15.93 -20.29 -24.69
C ALA A 271 -16.88 -21.14 -25.54
N ALA A 272 -16.35 -21.78 -26.58
CA ALA A 272 -17.04 -22.78 -27.37
C ALA A 272 -16.39 -24.16 -27.14
N ARG A 273 -17.22 -25.16 -26.82
CA ARG A 273 -16.76 -26.53 -26.55
C ARG A 273 -16.11 -27.13 -27.80
N GLU A 274 -15.05 -27.92 -27.63
CA GLU A 274 -14.35 -28.55 -28.75
C GLU A 274 -15.21 -29.55 -29.53
N THR A 275 -16.28 -30.05 -28.91
CA THR A 275 -17.27 -30.97 -29.49
C THR A 275 -18.35 -30.25 -30.29
N SER A 276 -18.56 -28.95 -30.07
CA SER A 276 -19.53 -28.16 -30.81
C SER A 276 -19.12 -27.97 -32.26
N THR A 277 -20.12 -27.81 -33.13
CA THR A 277 -19.90 -27.53 -34.56
C THR A 277 -19.86 -26.04 -34.85
N LEU A 278 -19.19 -25.66 -35.94
CA LEU A 278 -19.23 -24.28 -36.45
C LEU A 278 -20.65 -23.82 -36.75
N LYS A 279 -21.52 -24.71 -37.21
CA LYS A 279 -22.92 -24.43 -37.51
C LYS A 279 -23.69 -24.02 -36.25
N GLU A 280 -23.54 -24.78 -35.15
CA GLU A 280 -24.20 -24.46 -33.87
C GLU A 280 -23.76 -23.08 -33.35
N GLN A 281 -22.46 -22.77 -33.39
CA GLN A 281 -21.96 -21.48 -32.93
C GLN A 281 -22.41 -20.33 -33.85
N LEU A 282 -22.49 -20.57 -35.16
CA LEU A 282 -22.99 -19.60 -36.12
C LEU A 282 -24.50 -19.35 -35.94
N GLU A 283 -25.28 -20.39 -35.64
CA GLU A 283 -26.71 -20.29 -35.31
C GLU A 283 -26.93 -19.50 -34.02
N LEU A 284 -26.03 -19.64 -33.04
CA LEU A 284 -26.07 -18.85 -31.81
C LEU A 284 -25.74 -17.37 -32.05
N VAL A 285 -24.66 -17.08 -32.78
CA VAL A 285 -24.23 -15.69 -33.03
C VAL A 285 -25.17 -14.95 -34.00
N LEU A 286 -25.78 -15.68 -34.93
CA LEU A 286 -26.75 -15.14 -35.90
C LEU A 286 -28.20 -15.53 -35.57
N GLU A 287 -28.51 -15.78 -34.30
CA GLU A 287 -29.88 -16.08 -33.85
C GLU A 287 -30.81 -14.90 -34.18
N GLU A 288 -30.34 -13.69 -33.90
CA GLU A 288 -30.97 -12.44 -34.33
C GLU A 288 -30.17 -11.84 -35.50
N PRO A 289 -30.84 -11.36 -36.58
CA PRO A 289 -30.16 -10.67 -37.66
C PRO A 289 -29.37 -9.47 -37.13
N PRO A 290 -28.08 -9.33 -37.46
CA PRO A 290 -27.30 -8.19 -37.00
C PRO A 290 -27.93 -6.87 -37.46
N HIS A 291 -27.98 -5.87 -36.58
CA HIS A 291 -28.59 -4.57 -36.88
C HIS A 291 -27.95 -3.85 -38.08
N TRP A 292 -26.68 -4.14 -38.37
CA TRP A 292 -25.94 -3.60 -39.51
C TRP A 292 -26.20 -4.38 -40.82
N ASP A 293 -26.83 -5.54 -40.76
CA ASP A 293 -27.17 -6.38 -41.92
C ASP A 293 -28.57 -6.04 -42.47
N VAL A 294 -28.69 -4.85 -43.06
CA VAL A 294 -29.95 -4.35 -43.66
C VAL A 294 -30.47 -5.29 -44.77
N GLY A 295 -29.58 -6.00 -45.46
CA GLY A 295 -29.92 -6.93 -46.54
C GLY A 295 -30.31 -8.32 -46.07
N HIS A 296 -30.21 -8.62 -44.77
CA HIS A 296 -30.40 -9.95 -44.19
C HIS A 296 -29.59 -11.04 -44.91
N GLU A 297 -28.39 -10.70 -45.36
CA GLU A 297 -27.49 -11.61 -46.09
C GLU A 297 -26.77 -12.59 -45.13
N TYR A 298 -26.63 -12.23 -43.86
CA TYR A 298 -25.93 -12.98 -42.83
C TYR A 298 -26.88 -13.93 -42.08
N THR A 299 -27.23 -15.03 -42.73
CA THR A 299 -27.96 -16.14 -42.11
C THR A 299 -27.08 -17.39 -42.01
N PRO A 300 -27.34 -18.33 -41.07
CA PRO A 300 -26.56 -19.56 -40.94
C PRO A 300 -26.42 -20.39 -42.24
N SER A 301 -27.42 -20.30 -43.13
CA SER A 301 -27.41 -20.93 -44.45
C SER A 301 -26.93 -20.02 -45.58
N GLY A 302 -26.94 -18.70 -45.39
CA GLY A 302 -26.57 -17.67 -46.37
C GLY A 302 -25.07 -17.32 -46.40
N VAL A 303 -24.30 -17.75 -45.40
CA VAL A 303 -22.87 -17.42 -45.29
C VAL A 303 -21.93 -18.58 -45.62
N VAL A 304 -20.68 -18.23 -45.84
CA VAL A 304 -19.52 -19.12 -45.91
C VAL A 304 -18.53 -18.66 -44.84
N VAL A 305 -18.00 -19.62 -44.08
CA VAL A 305 -16.97 -19.35 -43.08
C VAL A 305 -15.61 -19.76 -43.65
N TYR A 306 -14.67 -18.83 -43.62
CA TYR A 306 -13.27 -19.04 -43.96
C TYR A 306 -12.39 -18.99 -42.72
N VAL A 307 -11.26 -19.68 -42.78
CA VAL A 307 -10.24 -19.73 -41.73
C VAL A 307 -8.89 -19.52 -42.37
N GLU A 308 -8.01 -18.84 -41.65
CA GLU A 308 -6.61 -18.71 -42.06
C GLU A 308 -5.85 -19.98 -41.67
N THR A 309 -5.10 -20.53 -42.62
CA THR A 309 -4.27 -21.71 -42.40
C THR A 309 -2.87 -21.30 -41.99
N ARG A 310 -2.12 -22.20 -41.35
CA ARG A 310 -0.73 -21.95 -40.91
C ARG A 310 0.24 -21.54 -42.03
N ALA A 311 -0.04 -21.91 -43.27
CA ALA A 311 0.73 -21.43 -44.44
C ALA A 311 0.38 -19.96 -44.81
N GLY A 312 -0.39 -19.29 -43.94
CA GLY A 312 -1.10 -18.04 -44.16
C GLY A 312 -2.18 -18.15 -45.23
N GLY A 313 -2.62 -19.35 -45.63
CA GLY A 313 -3.62 -19.55 -46.69
C GLY A 313 -5.03 -19.23 -46.22
N LEU A 314 -6.00 -19.22 -47.14
CA LEU A 314 -7.42 -19.10 -46.81
C LEU A 314 -8.13 -20.41 -47.17
N ALA A 315 -8.72 -21.08 -46.19
CA ALA A 315 -9.46 -22.32 -46.38
C ALA A 315 -10.93 -22.15 -45.99
N LYS A 316 -11.83 -22.87 -46.68
CA LYS A 316 -13.26 -22.89 -46.34
C LYS A 316 -13.47 -23.87 -45.19
N ALA A 317 -14.07 -23.42 -44.10
CA ALA A 317 -14.31 -24.25 -42.93
C ALA A 317 -15.61 -25.07 -43.09
N GLY A 318 -15.55 -26.36 -42.73
CA GLY A 318 -16.71 -27.25 -42.77
C GLY A 318 -17.68 -26.96 -41.64
N LEU A 319 -18.84 -26.38 -41.94
CA LEU A 319 -19.82 -25.96 -40.91
C LEU A 319 -20.31 -27.11 -40.00
N LYS A 320 -20.36 -28.35 -40.52
CA LYS A 320 -20.81 -29.54 -39.76
C LYS A 320 -19.69 -30.24 -39.00
N ALA A 321 -18.43 -29.82 -39.19
CA ALA A 321 -17.31 -30.42 -38.50
C ALA A 321 -17.16 -29.81 -37.09
N PRO A 322 -16.92 -30.63 -36.06
CA PRO A 322 -16.65 -30.12 -34.72
C PRO A 322 -15.25 -29.52 -34.62
N PHE A 323 -15.05 -28.57 -33.70
CA PHE A 323 -13.80 -27.83 -33.57
C PHE A 323 -12.57 -28.72 -33.34
N HIS A 324 -12.66 -29.77 -32.51
CA HIS A 324 -11.52 -30.68 -32.28
C HIS A 324 -10.99 -31.33 -33.56
N LYS A 325 -11.85 -31.60 -34.56
CA LYS A 325 -11.41 -32.12 -35.86
C LYS A 325 -10.75 -31.03 -36.70
N LEU A 326 -11.37 -29.85 -36.76
CA LEU A 326 -10.88 -28.72 -37.53
C LEU A 326 -9.51 -28.23 -37.07
N VAL A 327 -9.27 -28.23 -35.75
CA VAL A 327 -7.99 -27.87 -35.15
C VAL A 327 -6.93 -28.96 -35.39
N LYS A 328 -7.28 -30.24 -35.19
CA LYS A 328 -6.34 -31.36 -35.36
C LYS A 328 -5.85 -31.53 -36.80
N GLU A 329 -6.71 -31.33 -37.79
CA GLU A 329 -6.36 -31.49 -39.21
C GLU A 329 -5.44 -30.36 -39.73
N GLY A 330 -5.08 -29.38 -38.89
CA GLY A 330 -4.25 -28.23 -39.29
C GLY A 330 -4.99 -27.24 -40.18
N ASN A 331 -6.32 -27.37 -40.26
CA ASN A 331 -7.17 -26.52 -41.09
C ASN A 331 -7.39 -25.13 -40.48
N ILE A 332 -7.21 -24.99 -39.16
CA ILE A 332 -7.41 -23.75 -38.41
C ILE A 332 -6.14 -23.44 -37.62
N GLU A 333 -5.58 -22.25 -37.83
CA GLU A 333 -4.56 -21.69 -36.96
C GLU A 333 -5.22 -20.99 -35.75
N LEU A 334 -4.75 -21.32 -34.54
CA LEU A 334 -5.12 -20.57 -33.34
C LEU A 334 -4.07 -19.47 -33.14
N LEU A 335 -4.48 -18.22 -33.27
CA LEU A 335 -3.61 -17.08 -33.06
C LEU A 335 -3.94 -16.45 -31.71
N ASP A 336 -2.93 -16.39 -30.84
CA ASP A 336 -3.05 -15.95 -29.44
C ASP A 336 -4.08 -16.76 -28.63
N GLY A 337 -4.27 -18.03 -29.00
CA GLY A 337 -5.24 -18.93 -28.35
C GLY A 337 -6.69 -18.75 -28.82
N ILE A 338 -6.95 -17.89 -29.81
CA ILE A 338 -8.28 -17.60 -30.33
C ILE A 338 -8.46 -18.25 -31.70
N ILE A 339 -9.63 -18.86 -31.94
CA ILE A 339 -10.04 -19.31 -33.26
C ILE A 339 -10.68 -18.13 -34.00
N ARG A 340 -10.08 -17.72 -35.11
CA ARG A 340 -10.54 -16.61 -35.95
C ARG A 340 -11.35 -17.12 -37.13
N LEU A 341 -12.60 -16.68 -37.24
CA LEU A 341 -13.57 -17.14 -38.23
C LEU A 341 -13.99 -15.96 -39.11
N LEU A 342 -13.71 -16.03 -40.41
CA LEU A 342 -14.08 -15.01 -41.38
C LEU A 342 -15.44 -15.37 -41.99
N VAL A 343 -16.50 -14.66 -41.60
CA VAL A 343 -17.87 -14.91 -42.05
C VAL A 343 -18.22 -13.99 -43.22
N VAL A 344 -18.57 -14.59 -44.36
CA VAL A 344 -18.83 -13.86 -45.61
C VAL A 344 -20.11 -14.35 -46.29
N PRO A 345 -21.00 -13.48 -46.79
CA PRO A 345 -22.19 -13.89 -47.54
C PRO A 345 -21.81 -14.67 -48.79
N LYS A 346 -22.58 -15.72 -49.11
CA LYS A 346 -22.36 -16.56 -50.31
C LYS A 346 -22.31 -15.73 -51.60
N SER A 347 -23.15 -14.70 -51.69
CA SER A 347 -23.22 -13.73 -52.79
C SER A 347 -21.88 -13.02 -53.05
N LYS A 348 -21.10 -12.76 -52.00
CA LYS A 348 -19.86 -11.95 -52.03
C LYS A 348 -18.59 -12.78 -51.85
N SER A 349 -18.74 -14.09 -51.68
CA SER A 349 -17.67 -15.05 -51.35
C SER A 349 -16.53 -15.06 -52.38
N THR A 350 -16.85 -15.06 -53.68
CA THR A 350 -15.84 -15.12 -54.74
C THR A 350 -14.98 -13.86 -54.77
N LEU A 351 -15.62 -12.68 -54.71
CA LEU A 351 -14.94 -11.38 -54.69
C LEU A 351 -14.03 -11.24 -53.47
N PHE A 352 -14.51 -11.67 -52.30
CA PHE A 352 -13.72 -11.64 -51.07
C PHE A 352 -12.42 -12.45 -51.18
N VAL A 353 -12.48 -13.67 -51.73
CA VAL A 353 -11.29 -14.53 -51.90
C VAL A 353 -10.26 -13.89 -52.85
N GLU A 354 -10.71 -13.28 -53.94
CA GLU A 354 -9.84 -12.56 -54.88
C GLU A 354 -9.16 -11.36 -54.21
N GLU A 355 -9.94 -10.55 -53.48
CA GLU A 355 -9.42 -9.37 -52.80
C GLU A 355 -8.43 -9.76 -51.68
N TRP A 356 -8.74 -10.80 -50.91
CA TRP A 356 -7.85 -11.31 -49.87
C TRP A 356 -6.52 -11.79 -50.46
N LYS A 357 -6.53 -12.54 -51.57
CA LYS A 357 -5.30 -12.96 -52.28
C LYS A 357 -4.48 -11.76 -52.74
N ARG A 358 -5.14 -10.73 -53.27
CA ARG A 358 -4.47 -9.48 -53.70
C ARG A 358 -3.82 -8.76 -52.52
N ARG A 359 -4.52 -8.63 -51.39
CA ARG A 359 -4.00 -7.99 -50.17
C ARG A 359 -2.79 -8.74 -49.62
N LYS A 360 -2.85 -10.07 -49.55
CA LYS A 360 -1.73 -10.89 -49.07
C LYS A 360 -0.50 -10.79 -49.97
N ALA A 361 -0.68 -10.77 -51.29
CA ALA A 361 0.42 -10.59 -52.25
C ALA A 361 1.11 -9.22 -52.10
N ASN A 362 0.35 -8.17 -51.76
CA ASN A 362 0.91 -6.85 -51.51
C ASN A 362 1.67 -6.78 -50.18
N MET A 363 1.17 -7.42 -49.11
CA MET A 363 1.89 -7.50 -47.83
C MET A 363 3.18 -8.30 -47.92
N ALA A 364 3.25 -9.35 -48.75
CA ALA A 364 4.48 -10.13 -48.94
C ALA A 364 5.57 -9.41 -49.76
N ARG A 365 5.23 -8.29 -50.41
CA ARG A 365 6.15 -7.46 -51.21
C ARG A 365 6.64 -6.22 -50.48
N SER A 366 6.02 -5.89 -49.34
CA SER A 366 6.40 -4.80 -48.44
C SER A 366 7.17 -5.36 -47.25
#